data_AF-A0A4Q3N6N3-F1
#
_entry.id   AF-A0A4Q3N6N3-F1
#
_cell.length_a   1.000
_cell.length_b   1.000
_cell.length_c   1.000
_cell.angle_alpha   90.00
_cell.angle_beta   90.00
_cell.angle_gamma   90.00
#
_symmetry.space_group_name_H-M   'P 1'
#
loop_
_entity.id
_entity.type
_entity.pdbx_description
1 polymer ?
#
loop_
_entity_poly.entity_id
_entity_poly.type
_entity_poly.pdbx_seq_one_letter_code
_entity_poly.pdbx_strand_id
1 'polypeptide(L)' 'VEAGVLQVDLDTGQWRFDSATLVRARRIASLEACFDADPQLAALTADLIEEVAQLRRQLRVLGAAGG' A
#
# COMPACT_ATOMS: atom_id res chain seq x y z
N VAL A 1 -10.47 -2.33 -7.24
CA VAL A 1 -10.74 -3.78 -7.26
C VAL A 1 -10.85 -4.28 -8.69
N GLU A 2 -11.67 -3.67 -9.55
CA GLU A 2 -11.73 -4.03 -10.98
C GLU A 2 -10.38 -3.92 -11.69
N ALA A 3 -9.57 -2.90 -11.35
CA ALA A 3 -8.19 -2.76 -11.85
C ALA A 3 -7.19 -3.76 -11.24
N GLY A 4 -7.61 -4.65 -10.33
CA GLY A 4 -6.75 -5.65 -9.66
C GLY A 4 -5.86 -5.10 -8.53
N VAL A 5 -5.95 -3.81 -8.20
CA VAL A 5 -5.00 -3.13 -7.29
C VAL A 5 -5.36 -3.16 -5.80
N LEU A 6 -6.56 -3.65 -5.46
CA LEU A 6 -7.06 -3.75 -4.09
C LEU A 6 -7.59 -5.16 -3.85
N GLN A 7 -7.22 -5.74 -2.72
CA GLN A 7 -7.75 -7.02 -2.23
C GLN A 7 -9.07 -6.79 -1.51
N VAL A 8 -9.99 -7.74 -1.60
CA VAL A 8 -11.31 -7.68 -0.94
C VAL A 8 -11.53 -9.02 -0.27
N ASP A 9 -12.05 -8.98 0.95
CA ASP A 9 -12.60 -10.17 1.58
C ASP A 9 -14.04 -10.36 1.09
N LEU A 10 -14.29 -11.51 0.45
CA LEU A 10 -15.56 -11.86 -0.18
C LEU A 10 -16.33 -12.94 0.60
N ASP A 11 -15.87 -13.36 1.79
CA ASP A 11 -16.41 -14.52 2.54
C ASP A 11 -17.90 -14.40 2.92
N THR A 12 -18.50 -13.21 2.81
CA THR A 12 -19.90 -12.95 3.18
C THR A 12 -20.78 -12.47 2.02
N GLY A 13 -20.25 -12.44 0.78
CA GLY A 13 -20.93 -11.80 -0.35
C GLY A 13 -21.07 -10.28 -0.19
N GLN A 14 -20.43 -9.70 0.82
CA GLN A 14 -20.33 -8.27 1.08
C GLN A 14 -18.90 -7.82 0.82
N TRP A 15 -18.73 -6.62 0.27
CA TRP A 15 -17.42 -6.04 0.02
C TRP A 15 -16.82 -5.56 1.34
N ARG A 16 -15.94 -6.38 1.91
CA ARG A 16 -15.24 -6.04 3.15
C ARG A 16 -13.78 -5.72 2.85
N PHE A 17 -13.33 -4.62 3.40
CA PHE A 17 -11.95 -4.16 3.30
C PHE A 17 -11.38 -4.06 4.70
N ASP A 18 -10.18 -4.58 4.91
CA ASP A 18 -9.45 -4.28 6.14
C ASP A 18 -8.96 -2.82 6.14
N SER A 19 -8.55 -2.35 7.31
CA SER A 19 -8.05 -0.98 7.47
C SER A 19 -6.79 -0.71 6.62
N ALA A 20 -5.96 -1.72 6.41
CA ALA A 20 -4.75 -1.62 5.58
C ALA A 20 -5.09 -1.35 4.11
N THR A 21 -6.10 -2.02 3.59
CA THR A 21 -6.59 -1.85 2.22
C THR A 21 -7.18 -0.46 1.99
N LEU A 22 -7.85 0.11 2.99
CA LEU A 22 -8.36 1.49 2.90
C LEU A 22 -7.21 2.52 2.86
N VAL A 23 -6.17 2.32 3.67
CA VAL A 23 -4.98 3.18 3.65
C VAL A 23 -4.27 3.09 2.30
N ARG A 24 -4.13 1.88 1.77
CA ARG A 24 -3.56 1.63 0.45
C ARG A 24 -4.37 2.35 -0.64
N ALA A 25 -5.69 2.19 -0.66
CA ALA A 25 -6.57 2.84 -1.63
C ALA A 25 -6.41 4.38 -1.62
N ARG A 26 -6.32 4.99 -0.44
CA ARG A 26 -6.09 6.43 -0.29
C ARG A 26 -4.74 6.86 -0.87
N ARG A 27 -3.70 6.06 -0.66
CA ARG A 27 -2.36 6.34 -1.20
C ARG A 27 -2.35 6.24 -2.72
N ILE A 28 -2.96 5.20 -3.28
CA ILE A 28 -3.10 5.03 -4.75
C ILE A 28 -3.81 6.24 -5.35
N ALA A 29 -4.98 6.62 -4.83
CA ALA A 29 -5.72 7.79 -5.31
C ALA A 29 -4.93 9.10 -5.20
N SER A 30 -4.11 9.24 -4.15
CA SER A 30 -3.23 10.41 -4.02
C SER A 30 -2.12 10.43 -5.07
N LEU A 31 -1.58 9.27 -5.43
CA LEU A 31 -0.54 9.12 -6.45
C LEU A 31 -1.10 9.37 -7.85
N GLU A 32 -2.27 8.81 -8.17
CA GLU A 32 -3.00 9.10 -9.42
C GLU A 32 -3.20 10.61 -9.57
N ALA A 33 -3.74 11.27 -8.54
CA ALA A 33 -4.03 12.71 -8.59
C ALA A 33 -2.78 13.59 -8.65
N CYS A 34 -1.69 13.20 -7.97
CA CYS A 34 -0.47 14.01 -7.91
C CYS A 34 0.43 13.85 -9.14
N PHE A 35 0.38 12.69 -9.80
CA PHE A 35 1.32 12.33 -10.86
C PHE A 35 0.65 12.02 -12.21
N ASP A 36 -0.68 12.14 -12.30
CA ASP A 36 -1.46 11.67 -13.46
C ASP A 36 -1.13 10.21 -13.82
N ALA A 37 -0.86 9.41 -12.78
CA ALA A 37 -0.45 8.03 -12.92
C ALA A 37 -1.66 7.14 -13.20
N ASP A 38 -1.47 6.11 -14.03
CA ASP A 38 -2.46 5.05 -14.15
C ASP A 38 -2.58 4.25 -12.83
N PRO A 39 -3.72 3.56 -12.59
CA PRO A 39 -3.96 2.84 -11.35
C PRO A 39 -2.90 1.78 -11.03
N GLN A 40 -2.33 1.12 -12.05
CA GLN A 40 -1.33 0.09 -11.88
C GLN A 40 0.02 0.69 -11.45
N LEU A 41 0.43 1.79 -12.07
CA LEU A 41 1.66 2.52 -11.69
C LEU A 41 1.53 3.13 -10.29
N ALA A 42 0.38 3.69 -9.95
CA ALA A 42 0.10 4.21 -8.61
C ALA A 42 0.12 3.09 -7.55
N ALA A 43 -0.44 1.92 -7.85
CA ALA A 43 -0.40 0.74 -6.97
C ALA A 43 1.03 0.23 -6.75
N LEU A 44 1.81 0.07 -7.83
CA LEU A 44 3.20 -0.36 -7.74
C LEU A 44 4.03 0.63 -6.92
N THR A 45 3.82 1.93 -7.12
CA THR A 45 4.51 2.96 -6.36
C THR A 45 4.11 2.91 -4.88
N ALA A 46 2.84 2.65 -4.57
CA ALA A 46 2.40 2.44 -3.20
C ALA A 46 3.10 1.23 -2.54
N ASP A 47 3.24 0.10 -3.25
CA ASP A 47 3.98 -1.07 -2.79
C ASP A 47 5.44 -0.73 -2.43
N LEU A 48 6.13 -0.03 -3.33
CA LEU A 48 7.53 0.34 -3.12
C LEU A 48 7.69 1.30 -1.93
N ILE A 49 6.77 2.24 -1.73
CA ILE A 49 6.81 3.13 -0.55
C ILE A 49 6.64 2.33 0.74
N GLU A 50 5.75 1.33 0.75
CA GLU A 50 5.53 0.45 1.90
C GLU A 50 6.76 -0.41 2.20
N GLU A 51 7.35 -1.00 1.17
CA GLU A 51 8.58 -1.79 1.27
C GLU A 51 9.76 -0.96 1.78
N VAL A 52 10.00 0.23 1.19
CA VAL A 52 11.05 1.15 1.66
C VAL A 52 10.81 1.57 3.11
N ALA A 53 9.56 1.82 3.51
CA ALA A 53 9.25 2.15 4.89
C ALA A 53 9.55 0.98 5.84
N GLN A 54 9.27 -0.26 5.43
CA GLN A 54 9.62 -1.47 6.18
C GLN A 54 11.13 -1.66 6.30
N LEU A 55 11.86 -1.58 5.19
CA LEU A 55 13.32 -1.71 5.18
C LEU A 55 13.97 -0.65 6.08
N ARG A 56 13.50 0.60 6.01
CA ARG A 56 13.96 1.68 6.90
C ARG A 56 13.66 1.43 8.38
N ARG A 57 12.57 0.73 8.71
CA ARG A 57 12.28 0.31 10.10
C ARG A 57 13.25 -0.78 10.54
N GLN A 58 13.49 -1.79 9.69
CA GLN A 58 14.43 -2.88 9.99
C GLN A 58 15.85 -2.35 10.21
N LEU A 59 16.33 -1.46 9.34
CA LEU A 59 17.65 -0.84 9.51
C LEU A 59 17.77 -0.06 10.82
N ARG A 60 16.73 0.67 11.23
CA ARG A 60 16.71 1.37 12.52
C ARG A 60 16.76 0.42 13.71
N VAL A 61 16.03 -0.70 13.65
CA VAL A 61 16.05 -1.72 14.71
C VAL A 61 17.43 -2.38 14.80
N LEU A 62 18.02 -2.76 13.66
CA LEU A 62 19.36 -3.36 13.61
C LEU A 62 20.44 -2.39 14.12
N GLY A 63 20.36 -1.11 13.74
CA GLY A 63 21.26 -0.07 14.24
C GLY A 63 21.09 0.23 15.72
N ALA A 64 19.87 0.08 16.27
CA ALA A 64 19.59 0.25 17.69
C ALA A 64 19.96 -0.98 18.55
N ALA A 65 20.06 -2.17 17.94
CA ALA A 65 20.48 -3.40 18.61
C ALA A 65 22.01 -3.61 18.62
N GLY A 66 22.75 -2.80 17.84
CA GLY A 66 24.21 -2.86 17.70
C GLY A 66 24.99 -1.77 18.44
N GLY A 67 24.33 -0.93 19.24
CA GLY A 67 24.96 0.08 20.12
C GLY A 67 24.61 -0.17 21.58
#